data_AF-R8B931-F1
#
_entry.id   AF-R8B931-F1
#
_cell.length_a   1.000
_cell.length_b   1.000
_cell.length_c   1.000
_cell.angle_alpha   90.00
_cell.angle_beta   90.00
_cell.angle_gamma   90.00
#
_symmetry.space_group_name_H-M   'P 1'
#
loop_
_entity.id
_entity.type
_entity.pdbx_description
1 polymer ?
#
loop_
_entity_poly.entity_id
_entity_poly.type
_entity_poly.pdbx_seq_one_letter_code
_entity_poly.pdbx_strand_id
1 'polypeptide(L)' 'MIGATGMIPTPKSKTWNSRDDLDELKIKDPGLAIAASIPVHRLGTPEEVANVVVMFAKTGYMTGQEVVLAGGIK' A
#
# COMPACT_ATOMS: atom_id res chain seq x y z
N MET A 1 -1.94 -0.39 9.35
CA MET A 1 -2.64 -0.82 8.13
C MET A 1 -2.06 -2.17 7.71
N ILE A 2 -2.88 -3.21 7.87
CA ILE A 2 -2.72 -4.68 7.68
C ILE A 2 -1.30 -5.33 7.65
N GLY A 3 -0.34 -4.87 6.84
CA GLY A 3 1.01 -5.46 6.75
C GLY A 3 1.95 -5.12 7.92
N ALA A 4 1.81 -3.93 8.53
CA ALA A 4 2.62 -3.52 9.68
C ALA A 4 2.02 -3.92 11.05
N THR A 5 0.76 -4.36 11.07
CA THR A 5 0.01 -4.73 12.28
C THR A 5 0.09 -6.22 12.60
N GLY A 6 0.91 -7.00 11.88
CA GLY A 6 1.07 -8.45 12.07
C GLY A 6 -0.14 -9.29 11.65
N MET A 7 -1.13 -8.69 10.96
CA MET A 7 -2.36 -9.38 10.53
C MET A 7 -2.20 -10.13 9.21
N ILE A 8 -1.18 -9.79 8.41
CA ILE A 8 -0.75 -10.52 7.21
C ILE A 8 0.76 -10.77 7.32
N PRO A 9 1.24 -12.00 7.09
CA PRO A 9 2.67 -12.29 7.12
C PRO A 9 3.41 -11.42 6.10
N THR A 10 4.56 -10.88 6.52
CA THR A 10 5.43 -10.08 5.65
C THR A 10 5.73 -10.88 4.38
N PRO A 11 5.52 -10.29 3.18
CA PRO A 11 5.75 -11.00 1.93
C PRO A 11 7.17 -11.55 1.87
N LYS A 12 7.32 -12.83 1.52
CA LYS A 12 8.62 -13.52 1.44
C LYS A 12 9.44 -13.09 0.23
N SER A 13 8.81 -12.46 -0.77
CA SER A 13 9.50 -11.93 -1.95
C SER A 13 8.99 -10.53 -2.32
N LYS A 14 9.89 -9.71 -2.87
CA LYS A 14 9.65 -8.30 -3.25
C LYS A 14 9.31 -8.11 -4.73
N THR A 15 9.22 -9.21 -5.48
CA THR A 15 9.11 -9.19 -6.94
C THR A 15 8.14 -10.28 -7.37
N TRP A 16 7.09 -9.85 -8.07
CA TRP A 16 6.13 -10.70 -8.74
C TRP A 16 6.36 -10.62 -10.26
N ASN A 17 6.22 -11.72 -10.98
CA ASN A 17 6.28 -11.71 -12.45
C ASN A 17 4.86 -11.64 -13.02
N SER A 18 4.68 -10.88 -14.10
CA SER A 18 3.37 -10.66 -14.78
C SER A 18 2.60 -11.92 -15.19
N ARG A 19 3.21 -13.11 -15.08
CA ARG A 19 2.68 -14.40 -15.50
C ARG A 19 2.28 -15.31 -14.32
N ASP A 20 2.47 -14.89 -13.07
CA ASP A 20 2.14 -15.75 -11.93
C ASP A 20 0.64 -15.68 -11.63
N ASP A 21 0.02 -16.85 -11.36
CA ASP A 21 -1.41 -16.96 -11.07
C ASP A 21 -1.75 -16.32 -9.71
N LEU A 22 -2.58 -15.28 -9.75
CA LEU A 22 -2.96 -14.47 -8.59
C LEU A 22 -3.71 -15.28 -7.54
N ASP A 23 -4.42 -16.34 -7.93
CA ASP A 23 -5.20 -17.15 -7.00
C ASP A 23 -4.33 -18.15 -6.24
N GLU A 24 -3.25 -18.65 -6.83
CA GLU A 24 -2.23 -19.41 -6.11
C GLU A 24 -1.37 -18.53 -5.18
N LEU A 25 -1.07 -17.30 -5.58
CA LEU A 25 -0.32 -16.35 -4.75
C LEU A 25 -1.09 -15.95 -3.49
N LYS A 26 -2.42 -15.81 -3.55
CA LYS A 26 -3.26 -15.49 -2.37
C LYS A 26 -3.15 -16.55 -1.26
N ILE A 27 -2.93 -17.81 -1.62
CA ILE A 27 -2.83 -18.93 -0.67
C ILE A 27 -1.42 -19.02 -0.08
N LYS A 28 -0.37 -18.75 -0.87
CA LYS A 28 1.03 -18.88 -0.45
C LYS A 28 1.61 -17.62 0.20
N ASP A 29 1.26 -16.45 -0.30
CA ASP A 29 1.73 -15.14 0.16
C ASP A 29 0.64 -14.08 -0.03
N PRO A 30 -0.32 -13.98 0.92
CA PRO A 30 -1.39 -13.01 0.84
C PRO A 30 -0.89 -11.57 0.80
N GLY A 31 0.30 -11.28 1.36
CA GLY A 31 0.90 -9.96 1.32
C GLY A 31 1.36 -9.57 -0.09
N LEU A 32 1.94 -10.51 -0.83
CA LEU A 32 2.38 -10.29 -2.20
C LEU A 32 1.20 -10.16 -3.18
N ALA A 33 0.14 -10.95 -2.98
CA ALA A 33 -1.08 -10.84 -3.79
C ALA A 33 -1.75 -9.46 -3.68
N ILE A 34 -1.78 -8.88 -2.48
CA ILE A 34 -2.31 -7.52 -2.26
C ILE A 34 -1.34 -6.47 -2.81
N ALA A 35 -0.03 -6.65 -2.66
CA ALA A 35 0.95 -5.73 -3.25
C ALA A 35 0.84 -5.69 -4.78
N ALA A 36 0.59 -6.83 -5.44
CA ALA A 36 0.44 -6.93 -6.89
C ALA A 36 -0.83 -6.25 -7.44
N SER A 37 -1.90 -6.13 -6.63
CA SER A 37 -3.13 -5.44 -7.05
C SER A 37 -3.07 -3.92 -6.89
N ILE A 38 -2.09 -3.40 -6.14
CA ILE A 38 -1.86 -1.96 -5.99
C ILE A 38 -1.06 -1.46 -7.21
N PRO A 39 -1.46 -0.38 -7.90
CA PRO A 39 -0.72 0.16 -9.05
C PRO A 39 0.72 0.60 -8.76
N VAL A 40 1.03 0.97 -7.51
CA VAL A 40 2.40 1.26 -7.05
C VAL A 40 3.18 -0.02 -6.68
N HIS A 41 2.55 -1.19 -6.80
CA HIS A 41 3.12 -2.53 -6.66
C HIS A 41 3.81 -2.80 -5.31
N ARG A 42 3.43 -2.08 -4.26
CA ARG A 42 3.92 -2.27 -2.89
C ARG A 42 2.86 -1.86 -1.87
N LEU A 43 3.02 -2.36 -0.65
CA LEU A 43 2.27 -1.88 0.50
C LEU A 43 2.81 -0.52 0.95
N GLY A 44 1.90 0.41 1.23
CA GLY A 44 2.24 1.70 1.85
C GLY A 44 2.58 1.53 3.33
N THR A 45 3.38 2.46 3.88
CA THR A 45 3.75 2.47 5.30
C THR A 45 3.04 3.58 6.08
N PRO A 46 2.85 3.45 7.40
CA PRO A 46 2.22 4.49 8.22
C PRO A 46 2.95 5.84 8.15
N GLU A 47 4.28 5.83 7.97
CA GLU A 47 5.12 7.02 7.86
C GLU A 47 4.76 7.83 6.61
N GLU A 48 4.31 7.18 5.54
CA GLU A 48 3.88 7.85 4.30
C GLU A 48 2.57 8.61 4.52
N VAL A 49 1.64 8.03 5.27
CA VAL A 49 0.42 8.72 5.71
C VAL A 49 0.78 9.92 6.60
N ALA A 50 1.68 9.73 7.56
CA ALA A 50 2.12 10.80 8.44
C ALA A 50 2.80 11.94 7.68
N ASN A 51 3.62 11.63 6.67
CA ASN A 51 4.26 12.64 5.82
C ASN A 51 3.23 13.50 5.07
N VAL A 52 2.16 12.91 4.55
CA VAL A 52 1.07 13.66 3.90
C VAL A 52 0.37 14.56 4.92
N VAL A 53 0.07 14.06 6.12
CA VAL A 53 -0.52 14.89 7.19
C VAL A 53 0.38 16.07 7.56
N VAL A 54 1.69 15.84 7.70
CA VAL A 54 2.66 16.91 7.99
C VAL A 54 2.75 17.93 6.85
N MET A 55 2.66 17.50 5.59
CA MET A 55 2.59 18.39 4.43
C MET A 55 1.35 19.30 4.52
N PHE A 56 0.18 18.74 4.83
CA PHE A 56 -1.05 19.52 5.02
C PHE A 56 -0.94 20.50 6.18
N ALA A 57 -0.44 20.05 7.34
CA ALA A 57 -0.27 20.89 8.51
C ALA A 57 0.67 22.09 8.27
N LYS A 58 1.67 21.94 7.39
CA LYS A 58 2.61 23.01 7.02
C LYS A 58 2.08 23.94 5.92
N THR A 59 1.04 23.54 5.19
CA THR A 59 0.53 24.28 4.03
C THR A 59 -0.68 25.13 4.41
N GLY A 60 -0.47 26.41 4.73
CA GLY A 60 -1.54 27.31 5.19
C GLY A 60 -2.55 27.77 4.13
N TYR A 61 -2.33 27.46 2.84
CA TYR A 61 -3.22 27.88 1.74
C TYR A 61 -4.18 26.78 1.27
N MET A 62 -4.03 25.54 1.75
CA MET A 62 -4.81 24.40 1.30
C MET A 62 -5.89 24.04 2.33
N THR A 63 -7.16 24.07 1.94
CA THR A 63 -8.31 23.74 2.81
C THR A 63 -9.43 23.05 2.02
N GLY A 64 -10.29 22.30 2.71
CA GLY A 64 -11.45 21.64 2.13
C GLY A 64 -11.15 20.52 1.13
N GLN A 65 -9.91 20.00 1.13
CA GLN A 65 -9.49 18.95 0.19
C GLN A 65 -9.50 17.57 0.83
N GLU A 66 -9.91 16.57 0.05
CA GLU A 66 -9.77 15.17 0.39
C GLU A 66 -8.59 14.57 -0.39
N VAL A 67 -7.73 13.81 0.29
CA VAL A 67 -6.59 13.15 -0.35
C VAL A 67 -6.67 11.66 -0.15
N VAL A 68 -6.81 10.96 -1.28
CA VAL A 68 -6.81 9.50 -1.34
C VAL A 68 -5.37 9.01 -1.46
N LEU A 69 -4.82 8.49 -0.36
CA LEU A 69 -3.49 7.89 -0.32
C LEU A 69 -3.58 6.36 -0.44
N ALA A 70 -3.90 5.87 -1.64
CA ALA A 70 -4.19 4.44 -1.88
C ALA A 70 -3.26 3.77 -2.91
N GLY A 71 -2.07 4.32 -3.15
CA GLY A 71 -1.11 3.73 -4.09
C GLY A 71 -1.64 3.62 -5.53
N GLY A 72 -2.53 4.52 -5.94
CA GLY A 72 -3.11 4.58 -7.29
C GLY A 72 -4.44 3.83 -7.44
N ILE A 73 -4.96 3.20 -6.40
CA ILE A 73 -6.30 2.61 -6.40
C ILE A 73 -7.34 3.75 -6.39
N LYS A 74 -8.34 3.67 -7.25
CA LYS A 74 -9.46 4.62 -7.31
C LYS A 74 -10.78 3.88 -7.25
#